data_AF-A0A7X5D8G3-F1
#
_entry.id   AF-A0A7X5D8G3-F1
#
_cell.length_a   1.000
_cell.length_b   1.000
_cell.length_c   1.000
_cell.angle_alpha   90.00
_cell.angle_beta   90.00
_cell.angle_gamma   90.00
#
_symmetry.space_group_name_H-M   'P 1'
#
loop_
_entity.id
_entity.type
_entity.pdbx_description
1 polymer ?
#
loop_
_entity_poly.entity_id
_entity_poly.type
_entity_poly.pdbx_seq_one_letter_code
_entity_poly.pdbx_strand_id
1 'polypeptide(L)'
;MSKFDSGRFSGTRGSRDDGFRKVNGFTTRVHEGRQGKHIIGHNNYQKGKSVLHMTMARAQELIETHGGTGSWINGSNRERVDFGFEIGTYVGRDGSRQATTIGNIHYSNSGSHIVP
;
A
#
# COMPACT_ATOMS: atom_id res chain seq x y z
N MET A 1 14.34 -37.93 -28.51
CA MET A 1 13.19 -38.14 -27.61
C MET A 1 13.62 -37.87 -26.17
N SER A 2 13.15 -36.79 -25.55
CA SER A 2 13.33 -36.57 -24.10
C SER A 2 11.99 -36.76 -23.40
N LYS A 3 11.99 -37.57 -22.35
CA LYS A 3 10.81 -38.04 -21.62
C LYS A 3 10.29 -36.92 -20.74
N PHE A 4 9.05 -36.49 -20.99
CA PHE A 4 8.27 -35.70 -20.04
C PHE A 4 7.83 -36.63 -18.91
N ASP A 5 8.42 -36.44 -17.72
CA ASP A 5 7.93 -37.08 -16.50
C ASP A 5 6.82 -36.23 -15.89
N SER A 6 5.68 -36.88 -15.71
CA SER A 6 4.42 -36.33 -15.23
C SER A 6 4.45 -36.15 -13.71
N GLY A 7 4.96 -35.01 -13.26
CA GLY A 7 4.82 -34.57 -11.88
C GLY A 7 3.39 -34.14 -11.55
N ARG A 8 2.68 -34.96 -10.78
CA ARG A 8 1.35 -34.66 -10.22
C ARG A 8 1.44 -33.46 -9.27
N PHE A 9 1.02 -32.28 -9.72
CA PHE A 9 0.84 -31.12 -8.85
C PHE A 9 -0.42 -31.29 -8.00
N SER A 10 -0.23 -31.73 -6.76
CA SER A 10 -1.19 -31.55 -5.68
C SER A 10 -1.25 -30.06 -5.33
N GLY A 11 -2.27 -29.36 -5.83
CA GLY A 11 -2.45 -27.93 -5.65
C GLY A 11 -2.94 -27.58 -4.25
N THR A 12 -2.02 -27.29 -3.33
CA THR A 12 -2.32 -26.46 -2.16
C THR A 12 -2.20 -25.00 -2.57
N ARG A 13 -3.33 -24.32 -2.77
CA ARG A 13 -3.37 -22.87 -2.97
C ARG A 13 -2.80 -22.20 -1.72
N GLY A 14 -1.69 -21.47 -1.84
CA GLY A 14 -1.38 -20.37 -0.91
C GLY A 14 0.06 -20.27 -0.41
N SER A 15 0.97 -19.86 -1.27
CA SER A 15 1.87 -18.73 -1.00
C SER A 15 2.54 -18.37 -2.32
N ARG A 16 1.92 -17.46 -3.07
CA ARG A 16 2.59 -16.80 -4.19
C ARG A 16 3.44 -15.73 -3.55
N ASP A 17 4.69 -16.06 -3.24
CA ASP A 17 5.68 -15.04 -2.94
C ASP A 17 5.71 -14.07 -4.12
N ASP A 18 5.30 -12.82 -3.89
CA ASP A 18 5.27 -11.77 -4.90
C ASP A 18 6.61 -11.03 -4.97
N GLY A 19 7.62 -11.47 -4.21
CA GLY A 19 8.95 -10.87 -4.16
C GLY A 19 9.04 -9.64 -3.26
N PHE A 20 7.94 -9.25 -2.61
CA PHE A 20 7.90 -8.08 -1.74
C PHE A 20 7.98 -8.48 -0.26
N ARG A 21 8.69 -7.65 0.52
CA ARG A 21 8.77 -7.76 1.98
C ARG A 21 7.36 -7.85 2.59
N LYS A 22 7.20 -8.63 3.65
CA LYS A 22 5.93 -8.74 4.39
C LYS A 22 5.96 -7.94 5.70
N VAL A 23 4.81 -7.38 6.05
CA VAL A 23 4.53 -6.71 7.34
C VAL A 23 3.29 -7.36 7.94
N ASN A 24 3.41 -7.98 9.10
CA ASN A 24 2.32 -8.73 9.76
C ASN A 24 1.59 -9.70 8.81
N GLY A 25 2.34 -10.39 7.93
CA GLY A 25 1.80 -11.31 6.94
C GLY A 25 1.24 -10.67 5.67
N PHE A 26 1.18 -9.34 5.58
CA PHE A 26 0.70 -8.62 4.39
C PHE A 26 1.86 -8.17 3.50
N THR A 27 1.61 -8.13 2.18
CA THR A 27 2.61 -7.65 1.21
C THR A 27 2.81 -6.14 1.29
N THR A 28 4.06 -5.68 1.15
CA THR A 28 4.38 -4.26 0.95
C THR A 28 4.17 -3.81 -0.50
N ARG A 29 3.86 -4.73 -1.42
CA ARG A 29 3.49 -4.39 -2.80
C ARG A 29 2.28 -3.46 -2.82
N VAL A 30 2.40 -2.34 -3.51
CA VAL A 30 1.33 -1.37 -3.70
C VAL A 30 0.21 -1.98 -4.51
N HIS A 31 -1.02 -1.70 -4.08
CA HIS A 31 -2.20 -1.91 -4.87
C HIS A 31 -2.50 -0.67 -5.72
N GLU A 32 -2.08 -0.70 -6.98
CA GLU A 32 -2.15 0.43 -7.93
C GLU A 32 -3.53 1.13 -7.93
N GLY A 33 -4.61 0.39 -8.12
CA GLY A 33 -5.95 0.99 -8.17
C GLY A 33 -6.45 1.60 -6.85
N ARG A 34 -5.90 1.21 -5.70
CA ARG A 34 -6.25 1.80 -4.39
C ARG A 34 -5.38 3.02 -4.11
N GLN A 35 -4.08 2.91 -4.36
CA GLN A 35 -3.17 4.04 -4.24
C GLN A 35 -3.52 5.17 -5.20
N GLY A 36 -3.89 4.82 -6.43
CA GLY A 36 -4.29 5.76 -7.48
C GLY A 36 -5.48 6.64 -7.12
N LYS A 37 -6.34 6.22 -6.17
CA LYS A 37 -7.42 7.08 -5.64
C LYS A 37 -6.92 8.35 -4.98
N HIS A 38 -5.65 8.36 -4.56
CA HIS A 38 -5.00 9.45 -3.84
C HIS A 38 -3.98 10.22 -4.70
N ILE A 39 -3.73 9.84 -5.96
CA ILE A 39 -2.72 10.48 -6.81
C ILE A 39 -3.43 11.28 -7.91
N ILE A 40 -3.23 12.61 -7.95
CA ILE A 40 -3.79 13.47 -8.99
C ILE A 40 -3.22 13.04 -10.36
N GLY A 41 -4.09 12.94 -11.36
CA GLY A 41 -3.72 12.52 -12.73
C GLY A 41 -3.75 11.02 -12.96
N HIS A 42 -3.91 10.20 -11.91
CA HIS A 42 -4.12 8.77 -12.05
C HIS A 42 -5.56 8.47 -12.50
N ASN A 43 -5.78 7.46 -13.35
CA ASN A 43 -7.11 7.13 -13.88
C ASN A 43 -8.17 6.84 -12.79
N ASN A 44 -7.72 6.30 -11.65
CA ASN A 44 -8.55 6.00 -10.48
C ASN A 44 -8.67 7.16 -9.46
N TYR A 45 -8.16 8.35 -9.75
CA TYR A 45 -8.19 9.48 -8.82
C TYR A 45 -9.61 9.81 -8.35
N GLN A 46 -9.78 10.03 -7.04
CA GLN A 46 -11.07 10.37 -6.44
C GLN A 46 -11.00 11.75 -5.76
N LYS A 47 -11.68 12.73 -6.37
CA LYS A 47 -11.80 14.08 -5.81
C LYS A 47 -12.47 14.03 -4.42
N GLY A 48 -11.97 14.86 -3.50
CA GLY A 48 -12.46 14.93 -2.12
C GLY A 48 -11.76 13.99 -1.15
N LYS A 49 -10.91 13.07 -1.62
CA LYS A 49 -10.01 12.29 -0.74
C LYS A 49 -8.72 13.04 -0.43
N SER A 50 -8.04 12.60 0.62
CA SER A 50 -6.63 12.96 0.85
C SER A 50 -5.80 12.70 -0.40
N VAL A 51 -4.85 13.58 -0.67
CA VAL A 51 -4.00 13.56 -1.86
C VAL A 51 -2.58 13.22 -1.45
N LEU A 52 -2.00 12.20 -2.09
CA LEU A 52 -0.58 11.91 -2.04
C LEU A 52 0.10 12.70 -3.17
N HIS A 53 1.06 13.56 -2.84
CA HIS A 53 1.78 14.41 -3.80
C HIS A 53 3.00 13.71 -4.41
N MET A 54 2.92 12.39 -4.56
CA MET A 54 4.02 11.54 -4.99
C MET A 54 3.58 10.54 -6.06
N THR A 55 4.56 10.01 -6.79
CA THR A 55 4.32 9.00 -7.82
C THR A 55 3.96 7.64 -7.21
N MET A 56 3.40 6.76 -8.02
CA MET A 56 3.14 5.36 -7.63
C MET A 56 4.43 4.64 -7.20
N ALA A 57 5.52 4.87 -7.93
CA ALA A 57 6.83 4.32 -7.61
C ALA A 57 7.33 4.82 -6.25
N ARG A 58 7.18 6.12 -5.97
CA ARG A 58 7.59 6.66 -4.67
C ARG A 58 6.71 6.12 -3.54
N ALA A 59 5.41 5.92 -3.77
CA ALA A 59 4.55 5.25 -2.78
C ALA A 59 5.03 3.82 -2.48
N GLN A 60 5.49 3.07 -3.49
CA GLN A 60 6.05 1.72 -3.31
C GLN A 60 7.29 1.74 -2.41
N GLU A 61 8.25 2.63 -2.71
CA GLU A 61 9.47 2.80 -1.90
C GLU A 61 9.15 3.16 -0.44
N LEU A 62 8.14 4.00 -0.20
CA LEU A 62 7.75 4.40 1.15
C LEU A 62 7.16 3.24 1.96
N ILE A 63 6.27 2.43 1.37
CA ILE A 63 5.71 1.27 2.06
C ILE A 63 6.79 0.22 2.33
N GLU A 64 7.68 -0.02 1.37
CA GLU A 64 8.78 -0.97 1.55
C GLU A 64 9.76 -0.54 2.64
N THR A 65 10.05 0.75 2.73
CA THR A 65 11.03 1.31 3.68
C THR A 65 10.44 1.47 5.09
N HIS A 66 9.23 2.02 5.19
CA HIS A 66 8.64 2.43 6.48
C HIS A 66 7.55 1.49 6.99
N GLY A 67 7.09 0.52 6.20
CA GLY A 67 6.05 -0.41 6.65
C GLY A 67 6.52 -1.25 7.85
N GLY A 68 5.78 -1.21 8.95
CA GLY A 68 6.11 -1.88 10.21
C GLY A 68 6.90 -1.02 11.21
N THR A 69 7.20 0.25 10.91
CA THR A 69 7.95 1.16 11.82
C THR A 69 7.04 2.12 12.60
N GLY A 70 5.75 2.17 12.30
CA GLY A 70 4.78 3.12 12.83
C GLY A 70 3.91 2.57 13.96
N SER A 71 2.84 3.31 14.25
CA SER A 71 1.85 2.93 15.27
C SER A 71 0.66 2.20 14.66
N TRP A 72 0.44 0.96 15.08
CA TRP A 72 -0.70 0.15 14.62
C TRP A 72 -2.03 0.67 15.16
N ILE A 73 -3.04 0.70 14.29
CA ILE A 73 -4.41 1.02 14.67
C ILE A 73 -5.10 -0.27 15.12
N ASN A 74 -5.32 -0.40 16.44
CA ASN A 74 -5.90 -1.58 17.09
C ASN A 74 -7.15 -2.11 16.35
N GLY A 75 -7.19 -3.44 16.17
CA GLY A 75 -8.30 -4.12 15.50
C GLY A 75 -8.37 -3.88 13.98
N SER A 76 -7.30 -3.37 13.36
CA SER A 76 -7.27 -3.17 11.90
C SER A 76 -5.90 -3.45 11.29
N ASN A 77 -5.86 -3.68 9.97
CA ASN A 77 -4.62 -3.86 9.21
C ASN A 77 -4.05 -2.51 8.76
N ARG A 78 -4.02 -1.54 9.67
CA ARG A 78 -3.58 -0.17 9.38
C ARG A 78 -2.51 0.27 10.34
N GLU A 79 -1.56 1.01 9.80
CA GLU A 79 -0.42 1.54 10.52
C GLU A 79 -0.29 3.02 10.21
N ARG A 80 -0.17 3.84 11.25
CA ARG A 80 0.09 5.27 11.14
C ARG A 80 1.60 5.50 11.17
N VAL A 81 2.12 6.10 10.11
CA VAL A 81 3.55 6.37 9.92
C VAL A 81 3.75 7.87 9.73
N ASP A 82 4.74 8.44 10.42
CA ASP A 82 5.30 9.74 10.07
C ASP A 82 6.52 9.52 9.16
N PHE A 83 6.46 10.02 7.93
CA PHE A 83 7.53 9.84 6.95
C PHE A 83 8.65 10.87 7.13
N GLY A 84 8.46 11.90 7.98
CA GLY A 84 9.47 12.92 8.27
C GLY A 84 9.60 14.02 7.20
N PHE A 85 8.77 13.99 6.17
CA PHE A 85 8.65 15.03 5.14
C PHE A 85 7.21 15.08 4.62
N GLU A 86 6.81 16.21 4.02
CA GLU A 86 5.46 16.37 3.50
C GLU A 86 5.18 15.33 2.40
N ILE A 87 4.19 14.47 2.64
CA ILE A 87 3.78 13.42 1.69
C ILE A 87 2.58 13.82 0.84
N GLY A 88 1.78 14.77 1.33
CA GLY A 88 0.45 14.95 0.79
C GLY A 88 -0.39 15.98 1.53
N THR A 89 -1.67 16.02 1.13
CA THR A 89 -2.71 16.79 1.78
C THR A 89 -3.72 15.84 2.41
N TYR A 90 -3.86 15.92 3.73
CA TYR A 90 -4.96 15.32 4.47
C TYR A 90 -6.25 16.10 4.20
N VAL A 91 -7.36 15.38 3.98
CA VAL A 91 -8.70 15.97 3.89
C VAL A 91 -9.54 15.54 5.09
N GLY A 92 -9.89 16.52 5.93
CA GLY A 92 -10.75 16.35 7.10
C GLY A 92 -12.20 16.04 6.73
N ARG A 93 -12.96 15.53 7.72
CA ARG A 93 -14.40 15.22 7.54
C ARG A 93 -15.25 16.46 7.24
N ASP A 94 -14.80 17.62 7.68
CA ASP A 94 -15.37 18.93 7.42
C ASP A 94 -14.93 19.53 6.06
N GLY A 95 -14.10 18.81 5.30
CA GLY A 95 -13.51 19.28 4.04
C GLY A 95 -12.27 20.14 4.22
N SER A 96 -11.79 20.36 5.44
CA SER A 96 -10.53 21.06 5.69
C SER A 96 -9.36 20.34 5.02
N ARG A 97 -8.37 21.10 4.56
CA ARG A 97 -7.20 20.59 3.82
C ARG A 97 -5.93 21.04 4.52
N GLN A 98 -5.06 20.09 4.85
CA GLN A 98 -3.81 20.37 5.57
C GLN A 98 -2.67 19.55 4.96
N ALA A 99 -1.50 20.18 4.79
CA ALA A 99 -0.27 19.45 4.49
C ALA A 99 0.03 18.45 5.62
N THR A 100 0.57 17.28 5.27
CA THR A 100 0.86 16.22 6.24
C THR A 100 2.13 15.48 5.90
N THR A 101 2.90 15.14 6.93
CA THR A 101 4.01 14.16 6.87
C THR A 101 3.55 12.76 7.27
N ILE A 102 2.34 12.66 7.81
CA ILE A 102 1.75 11.44 8.34
C ILE A 102 0.90 10.79 7.26
N GLY A 103 1.00 9.48 7.14
CA GLY A 103 0.06 8.67 6.36
C GLY A 103 -0.28 7.37 7.07
N ASN A 104 -1.46 6.84 6.75
CA ASN A 104 -1.84 5.50 7.15
C ASN A 104 -1.50 4.52 6.02
N ILE A 105 -0.64 3.55 6.30
CA ILE A 105 -0.45 2.39 5.43
C ILE A 105 -1.58 1.40 5.71
N HIS A 106 -2.39 1.14 4.69
CA HIS A 106 -3.47 0.18 4.71
C HIS A 106 -3.01 -1.12 4.04
N TYR A 107 -2.87 -2.17 4.84
CA TYR A 107 -2.40 -3.47 4.40
C TYR A 107 -3.56 -4.39 3.96
N SER A 108 -3.32 -5.23 2.95
CA SER A 108 -4.22 -6.30 2.57
C SER A 108 -3.52 -7.40 1.78
N ASN A 109 -4.20 -8.55 1.62
CA ASN A 109 -3.68 -9.67 0.82
C ASN A 109 -3.47 -9.34 -0.66
N SER A 110 -4.20 -8.36 -1.21
CA SER A 110 -4.08 -7.96 -2.61
C SER A 110 -3.07 -6.83 -2.86
N GLY A 111 -2.54 -6.23 -1.79
CA GLY A 111 -1.59 -5.12 -1.84
C GLY A 111 -1.94 -4.01 -0.86
N SER A 112 -0.97 -3.12 -0.66
CA SER A 112 -1.01 -2.03 0.33
C SER A 112 -1.19 -0.66 -0.33
N HIS A 113 -1.59 0.35 0.43
CA HIS A 113 -1.62 1.74 -0.05
C HIS A 113 -1.48 2.73 1.12
N ILE A 114 -0.97 3.91 0.82
CA ILE A 114 -0.84 5.05 1.74
C ILE A 114 -2.02 5.99 1.54
N VAL A 115 -2.64 6.36 2.66
CA VAL A 115 -3.62 7.44 2.74
C VAL A 115 -3.01 8.55 3.61
N PRO A 116 -2.73 9.74 3.05
CA PRO A 116 -2.34 10.91 3.83
C PRO A 116 -3.42 11.37 4.81
#